data_AF-A0A5E5BQX5-F1
#
_entry.id   AF-A0A5E5BQX5-F1
#
_cell.length_a   1.000
_cell.length_b   1.000
_cell.length_c   1.000
_cell.angle_alpha   90.00
_cell.angle_beta   90.00
_cell.angle_gamma   90.00
#
_symmetry.space_group_name_H-M   'P 1'
#
loop_
_entity.id
_entity.type
_entity.pdbx_description
1 polymer ?
#
loop_
_entity_poly.entity_id
_entity_poly.type
_entity_poly.pdbx_seq_one_letter_code
_entity_poly.pdbx_strand_id
1 'polypeptide(L)'
;MTPITHNHLLISAAGSPMHDAGAAPSVPSANLETAAEQFEAIFVARLLGEMRRATQALRDDGDDAGGLGKRDRSTDGLHDWADTQVAQALASRRAFGIADTIIRQMAGR
;
A
#
# COMPACT_ATOMS: atom_id res chain seq x y z
N MET A 1 3.01 7.45 78.36
CA MET A 1 3.00 8.23 77.11
C MET A 1 4.30 7.95 76.36
N THR A 2 4.23 7.11 75.33
CA THR A 2 5.32 6.83 74.38
C THR A 2 4.75 6.99 72.96
N PRO A 3 5.47 7.62 72.02
CA PRO A 3 4.93 7.93 70.70
C PRO A 3 4.89 6.69 69.78
N ILE A 4 3.77 6.53 69.07
CA ILE A 4 3.56 5.49 68.04
C ILE A 4 4.41 5.85 66.81
N THR A 5 5.40 5.00 66.53
CA THR A 5 6.24 5.08 65.33
C THR A 5 5.41 4.62 64.14
N HIS A 6 5.14 5.51 63.18
CA HIS A 6 4.48 5.15 61.93
C HIS A 6 5.49 4.47 61.01
N ASN A 7 5.39 3.14 60.92
CA ASN A 7 6.16 2.32 60.00
C ASN A 7 5.66 2.58 58.57
N HIS A 8 6.35 3.43 57.81
CA HIS A 8 6.07 3.57 56.37
C HIS A 8 6.54 2.28 55.68
N LEU A 9 5.59 1.39 55.39
CA LEU A 9 5.84 0.27 54.51
C LEU A 9 6.12 0.85 53.12
N LEU A 10 7.36 0.71 52.66
CA LEU A 10 7.75 0.89 51.27
C LEU A 10 6.90 -0.07 50.43
N ILE A 11 5.82 0.45 49.84
CA ILE A 11 5.15 -0.24 48.74
C ILE A 11 6.19 -0.25 47.61
N SER A 12 6.83 -1.41 47.40
CA SER A 12 7.54 -1.68 46.16
C SER A 12 6.47 -1.72 45.08
N ALA A 13 6.20 -0.58 44.45
CA ALA A 13 5.35 -0.52 43.28
C ALA A 13 6.05 -1.32 42.18
N ALA A 14 5.57 -2.55 42.03
CA ALA A 14 5.80 -3.40 40.89
C ALA A 14 5.66 -2.59 39.60
N GLY A 15 6.50 -2.94 38.63
CA GLY A 15 6.78 -2.21 37.40
C GLY A 15 5.60 -1.44 36.84
N SER A 16 5.77 -0.12 36.75
CA SER A 16 5.06 0.66 35.75
C SER A 16 5.50 0.13 34.39
N PRO A 17 4.58 -0.35 33.53
CA PRO A 17 4.90 -0.51 32.12
C PRO A 17 5.02 0.90 31.55
N MET A 18 6.21 1.49 31.71
CA MET A 18 6.61 2.57 30.82
C MET A 18 6.55 1.97 29.43
N HIS A 19 5.45 2.30 28.76
CA HIS A 19 5.25 2.09 27.36
C HIS A 19 6.53 2.59 26.67
N ASP A 20 7.21 1.67 26.00
CA ASP A 20 8.09 2.01 24.89
C ASP A 20 7.21 2.58 23.77
N ALA A 21 6.74 3.81 23.98
CA ALA A 21 6.12 4.65 22.97
C ALA A 21 7.27 5.34 22.23
N GLY A 22 7.95 4.61 21.34
CA GLY A 22 9.07 5.21 20.63
C GLY A 22 9.74 4.37 19.54
N ALA A 23 9.65 3.05 19.56
CA ALA A 23 10.18 2.24 18.46
C ALA A 23 9.03 1.74 17.59
N ALA A 24 8.75 2.44 16.49
CA ALA A 24 8.06 1.81 15.37
C ALA A 24 8.80 0.51 15.04
N PRO A 25 8.11 -0.61 14.77
CA PRO A 25 8.79 -1.83 14.37
C PRO A 25 9.63 -1.46 13.14
N SER A 26 10.96 -1.57 13.27
CA SER A 26 11.87 -1.33 12.16
C SER A 26 11.57 -2.41 11.12
N VAL A 27 10.69 -2.09 10.18
CA VAL A 27 10.37 -2.98 9.07
C VAL A 27 11.69 -3.22 8.38
N PRO A 28 12.14 -4.49 8.22
CA PRO A 28 13.37 -4.77 7.50
C PRO A 28 13.31 -4.06 6.15
N SER A 29 14.34 -3.30 5.79
CA SER A 29 14.37 -2.49 4.57
C SER A 29 14.02 -3.30 3.32
N ALA A 30 14.41 -4.57 3.28
CA ALA A 30 14.06 -5.52 2.22
C ALA A 30 12.54 -5.80 2.12
N ASN A 31 11.83 -5.86 3.25
CA ASN A 31 10.38 -6.05 3.28
C ASN A 31 9.65 -4.78 2.81
N LEU A 32 10.16 -3.61 3.20
CA LEU A 32 9.63 -2.33 2.75
C LEU A 32 9.82 -2.15 1.24
N GLU A 33 10.98 -2.50 0.71
CA GLU A 33 11.29 -2.45 -0.72
C GLU A 33 10.36 -3.35 -1.53
N THR A 34 10.23 -4.61 -1.12
CA THR A 34 9.31 -5.57 -1.77
C THR A 34 7.86 -5.10 -1.72
N ALA A 35 7.40 -4.56 -0.59
CA ALA A 35 6.05 -4.05 -0.44
C ALA A 35 5.80 -2.81 -1.31
N ALA A 36 6.79 -1.90 -1.40
CA ALA A 36 6.71 -0.69 -2.21
C ALA A 36 6.63 -1.02 -3.71
N GLU A 37 7.40 -2.01 -4.18
CA GLU A 37 7.34 -2.49 -5.56
C GLU A 37 5.99 -3.16 -5.89
N GLN A 38 5.46 -3.99 -5.00
CA GLN A 38 4.13 -4.59 -5.18
C GLN A 38 3.01 -3.53 -5.18
N PHE A 39 3.13 -2.51 -4.32
CA PHE A 39 2.20 -1.40 -4.31
C PHE A 39 2.21 -0.65 -5.64
N GLU A 40 3.40 -0.33 -6.17
CA GLU A 40 3.53 0.33 -7.49
C GLU A 40 2.89 -0.53 -8.59
N ALA A 41 3.12 -1.85 -8.59
CA ALA A 41 2.53 -2.76 -9.57
C ALA A 41 1.00 -2.74 -9.54
N ILE A 42 0.38 -2.87 -8.35
CA ILE A 42 -1.08 -2.86 -8.21
C ILE A 42 -1.66 -1.49 -8.62
N PHE A 43 -0.99 -0.40 -8.23
CA PHE A 43 -1.42 0.95 -8.58
C PHE A 43 -1.39 1.19 -10.09
N VAL A 44 -0.30 0.82 -10.76
CA VAL A 44 -0.16 0.97 -12.21
C VAL A 44 -1.17 0.10 -12.95
N ALA A 45 -1.38 -1.15 -12.53
CA ALA A 45 -2.40 -2.02 -13.12
C ALA A 45 -3.79 -1.38 -13.04
N ARG A 46 -4.13 -0.79 -11.88
CA ARG A 46 -5.40 -0.10 -11.72
C ARG A 46 -5.51 1.13 -12.60
N LEU A 47 -4.45 1.93 -12.69
CA LEU A 47 -4.41 3.12 -13.54
C LEU A 47 -4.63 2.76 -15.02
N LEU A 48 -3.96 1.71 -15.51
CA LEU A 48 -4.13 1.21 -16.88
C LEU A 48 -5.58 0.76 -17.13
N GLY A 49 -6.17 0.04 -16.19
CA GLY A 49 -7.58 -0.38 -16.27
C GLY A 49 -8.55 0.81 -16.33
N GLU A 50 -8.33 1.86 -15.52
CA GLU A 50 -9.16 3.08 -15.56
C GLU A 50 -8.98 3.87 -16.85
N MET A 51 -7.75 4.01 -17.37
CA MET A 51 -7.50 4.66 -18.67
C MET A 51 -8.23 3.95 -19.82
N ARG A 52 -8.25 2.61 -19.80
CA ARG A 52 -8.98 1.80 -20.78
C ARG A 52 -10.48 2.02 -20.68
N ARG A 53 -11.04 2.01 -19.47
CA ARG A 53 -12.47 2.32 -19.24
C ARG A 53 -12.84 3.72 -19.70
N ALA A 54 -12.01 4.72 -19.41
CA ALA A 54 -12.24 6.09 -19.88
C ALA A 54 -12.19 6.19 -21.42
N THR A 55 -11.22 5.53 -22.05
CA THR A 55 -11.11 5.47 -23.52
C THR A 55 -12.34 4.81 -24.13
N GLN A 56 -12.87 3.76 -23.49
CA GLN A 56 -14.08 3.09 -23.93
C GLN A 56 -15.32 3.99 -23.80
N ALA A 57 -15.49 4.67 -22.67
CA ALA A 57 -16.61 5.60 -22.47
C ALA A 57 -16.63 6.69 -23.56
N LEU A 58 -15.48 7.27 -23.88
CA LEU A 58 -15.34 8.25 -24.96
C LEU A 58 -15.65 7.68 -26.35
N ARG A 59 -15.49 6.37 -26.54
CA ARG A 59 -15.70 5.66 -27.81
C ARG A 59 -17.14 5.20 -27.98
N ASP A 60 -17.83 4.90 -26.88
CA ASP A 60 -19.27 4.59 -26.85
C ASP A 60 -20.14 5.86 -27.03
N ASP A 61 -19.63 7.02 -26.63
CA ASP A 61 -20.29 8.33 -26.83
C ASP A 61 -20.17 8.88 -28.28
N GLY A 62 -19.37 8.25 -29.15
CA GLY A 62 -19.25 8.60 -30.56
C GLY A 62 -20.22 7.80 -31.43
N ASP A 63 -20.99 8.49 -32.28
CA ASP A 63 -22.00 7.95 -33.21
C ASP A 63 -21.52 6.81 -34.18
N ASP A 64 -20.25 6.42 -34.13
CA ASP A 64 -19.63 5.32 -34.88
C ASP A 64 -19.64 3.97 -34.14
N ALA A 65 -20.36 3.81 -33.02
CA ALA A 65 -20.52 2.54 -32.29
C ALA A 65 -21.39 1.49 -33.04
N GLY A 66 -21.41 1.56 -34.37
CA GLY A 66 -22.02 0.58 -35.26
C GLY A 66 -21.31 -0.77 -35.17
N GLY A 67 -21.88 -1.69 -34.38
CA GLY A 67 -21.79 -3.13 -34.65
C GLY A 67 -20.72 -3.93 -33.91
N LEU A 68 -19.89 -3.34 -33.05
CA LEU A 68 -19.04 -4.14 -32.16
C LEU A 68 -19.90 -4.64 -30.99
N GLY A 69 -20.44 -5.84 -31.21
CA GLY A 69 -21.35 -6.56 -30.32
C GLY A 69 -20.87 -6.63 -28.88
N LYS A 70 -21.84 -6.86 -27.99
CA LYS A 70 -21.70 -6.92 -26.54
C LYS A 70 -20.39 -7.60 -26.13
N ARG A 71 -19.59 -6.91 -25.30
CA ARG A 71 -18.30 -7.39 -24.77
C ARG A 71 -18.39 -8.85 -24.36
N ASP A 72 -17.45 -9.65 -24.84
CA ASP A 72 -17.21 -10.95 -24.23
C ASP A 72 -16.46 -10.74 -22.91
N ARG A 73 -17.01 -11.27 -21.82
CA ARG A 73 -16.35 -11.24 -20.50
C ARG A 73 -14.95 -11.87 -20.54
N SER A 74 -14.71 -12.75 -21.50
CA SER A 74 -13.40 -13.36 -21.74
C SER A 74 -12.34 -12.33 -22.18
N THR A 75 -12.71 -11.35 -22.99
CA THR A 75 -11.79 -10.31 -23.49
C THR A 75 -11.38 -9.35 -22.38
N ASP A 76 -12.32 -9.00 -21.48
CA ASP A 76 -12.04 -8.14 -20.33
C ASP A 76 -11.01 -8.78 -19.37
N GLY A 77 -11.13 -10.09 -19.10
CA GLY A 77 -10.16 -10.81 -18.28
C GLY A 77 -8.76 -10.89 -18.90
N LEU A 78 -8.68 -11.01 -20.23
CA LEU A 78 -7.40 -11.00 -20.93
C LEU A 78 -6.71 -9.63 -20.84
N HIS A 79 -7.48 -8.54 -20.94
CA HIS A 79 -6.95 -7.19 -20.78
C HIS A 79 -6.45 -6.93 -19.35
N ASP A 80 -7.21 -7.36 -18.34
CA ASP A 80 -6.80 -7.20 -16.93
C ASP A 80 -5.51 -7.97 -16.61
N TRP A 81 -5.38 -9.19 -17.15
CA TRP A 81 -4.15 -9.97 -17.05
C TRP A 81 -2.98 -9.29 -17.76
N ALA A 82 -3.19 -8.77 -18.98
CA ALA A 82 -2.16 -8.05 -19.72
C ALA A 82 -1.71 -6.77 -18.99
N ASP A 83 -2.67 -6.00 -18.47
CA ASP A 83 -2.41 -4.77 -17.71
C ASP A 83 -1.63 -5.09 -16.41
N THR A 84 -1.94 -6.21 -15.74
CA THR A 84 -1.19 -6.70 -14.57
C THR A 84 0.26 -7.08 -14.93
N GLN A 85 0.46 -7.82 -16.02
CA GLN A 85 1.80 -8.22 -16.47
C GLN A 85 2.66 -7.01 -16.86
N VAL A 86 2.07 -6.04 -17.56
CA VAL A 86 2.73 -4.77 -17.93
C VAL A 86 3.07 -3.97 -16.68
N ALA A 87 2.14 -3.84 -15.74
CA ALA A 87 2.36 -3.12 -14.50
C ALA A 87 3.49 -3.72 -13.66
N GLN A 88 3.53 -5.06 -13.56
CA GLN A 88 4.61 -5.76 -12.85
C GLN A 88 5.98 -5.49 -13.50
N ALA A 89 6.05 -5.53 -14.83
CA ALA A 89 7.28 -5.23 -15.56
C ALA A 89 7.75 -3.77 -15.36
N LEU A 90 6.82 -2.81 -15.34
CA LEU A 90 7.12 -1.40 -15.10
C LEU A 90 7.55 -1.13 -13.66
N ALA A 91 6.86 -1.72 -12.68
CA ALA A 91 7.18 -1.59 -11.26
C ALA A 91 8.54 -2.21 -10.92
N SER A 92 8.88 -3.37 -11.50
CA SER A 92 10.20 -4.01 -11.32
C SER A 92 11.37 -3.14 -11.80
N ARG A 93 11.10 -2.19 -12.70
CA ARG A 93 12.08 -1.24 -13.23
C ARG A 93 12.02 0.12 -12.53
N ARG A 94 11.15 0.29 -11.53
CA ARG A 94 10.80 1.58 -10.90
C ARG A 94 10.49 2.67 -11.91
N ALA A 95 9.77 2.32 -12.97
CA ALA A 95 9.50 3.25 -14.06
C ALA A 95 8.67 4.47 -13.61
N PHE A 96 7.84 4.35 -12.57
CA PHE A 96 7.04 5.46 -12.04
C PHE A 96 7.69 6.15 -10.82
N GLY A 97 8.65 5.51 -10.15
CA GLY A 97 9.33 6.08 -8.98
C GLY A 97 8.46 6.19 -7.72
N ILE A 98 7.29 5.53 -7.69
CA ILE A 98 6.40 5.50 -6.53
C ILE A 98 7.02 4.65 -5.44
N ALA A 99 7.60 3.49 -5.78
CA ALA A 99 8.29 2.64 -4.83
C ALA A 99 9.45 3.39 -4.14
N ASP A 100 10.26 4.14 -4.91
CA ASP A 100 11.35 4.97 -4.36
C ASP A 100 10.85 6.05 -3.42
N THR A 101 9.70 6.66 -3.74
CA THR A 101 9.10 7.71 -2.91
C THR A 101 8.61 7.14 -1.59
N ILE A 102 7.95 5.97 -1.61
CA ILE A 102 7.47 5.27 -0.42
C ILE A 102 8.65 4.87 0.48
N ILE A 103 9.69 4.27 -0.10
CA ILE A 103 10.89 3.88 0.64
C ILE A 103 11.53 5.10 1.30
N ARG A 104 11.66 6.22 0.57
CA ARG A 104 12.25 7.46 1.10
C ARG A 104 11.44 8.07 2.24
N GLN A 105 10.10 8.04 2.15
CA GLN A 105 9.22 8.57 3.19
C GLN A 105 9.21 7.70 4.45
N MET A 106 9.33 6.38 4.29
CA MET A 106 9.31 5.44 5.41
C MET A 106 10.68 5.22 6.05
N ALA A 107 11.78 5.34 5.27
CA ALA A 107 13.15 5.27 5.79
C ALA A 107 13.67 6.62 6.32
N GLY A 108 13.02 7.72 5.95
CA GLY A 108 13.30 9.07 6.46
C GLY A 108 12.44 9.51 7.65
N ARG A 109 11.53 8.65 8.13
CA ARG A 109 10.91 8.74 9.45
C ARG A 109 11.72 7.94 10.45
#